data_AF-A0A382H243-F1
#
_entry.id   AF-A0A382H243-F1
#
_cell.length_a   1.000
_cell.length_b   1.000
_cell.length_c   1.000
_cell.angle_alpha   90.00
_cell.angle_beta   90.00
_cell.angle_gamma   90.00
#
_symmetry.space_group_name_H-M   'P 1'
#
loop_
_entity.id
_entity.type
_entity.pdbx_description
1 polymer ?
#
loop_
_entity_poly.entity_id
_entity_poly.type
_entity_poly.pdbx_seq_one_letter_code
_entity_poly.pdbx_strand_id
1 'polypeptide(L)'
;MEPSAVTAAAKLLAQARREKTTIEGLPDHLKPQNLADAYKIQNALIPLIEELSNGKAAGYKAGATTEAAQQNFGLDTPFRGVLVSSYML
;
A
#
# COMPACT_ATOMS: atom_id res chain seq x y z
N MET A 1 13.39 5.16 -3.69
CA MET A 1 12.86 5.95 -2.56
C MET A 1 13.69 5.79 -1.29
N GLU A 2 13.98 6.91 -0.63
CA GLU A 2 14.71 6.99 0.64
C GLU A 2 13.90 6.44 1.83
N PRO A 3 14.55 5.82 2.85
CA PRO A 3 13.84 5.22 4.00
C PRO A 3 12.95 6.19 4.78
N SER A 4 13.37 7.46 4.91
CA SER A 4 12.60 8.50 5.60
C SER A 4 11.32 8.84 4.83
N ALA A 5 11.40 8.97 3.50
CA ALA A 5 10.26 9.22 2.64
C ALA A 5 9.29 8.02 2.63
N VAL A 6 9.81 6.79 2.60
CA VAL A 6 9.00 5.56 2.74
C VAL A 6 8.20 5.59 4.05
N THR A 7 8.87 5.91 5.16
CA THR A 7 8.24 5.97 6.48
C THR A 7 7.18 7.07 6.55
N ALA A 8 7.45 8.24 5.97
CA ALA A 8 6.50 9.35 5.94
C ALA A 8 5.25 9.00 5.11
N ALA A 9 5.43 8.40 3.93
CA ALA A 9 4.32 7.94 3.09
C ALA A 9 3.45 6.89 3.81
N ALA A 10 4.07 5.89 4.44
CA ALA A 10 3.37 4.87 5.20
C ALA A 10 2.55 5.46 6.36
N LYS A 11 3.12 6.41 7.12
CA LYS A 11 2.42 7.10 8.22
C LYS A 11 1.23 7.92 7.72
N LEU A 12 1.38 8.63 6.61
CA LEU A 12 0.28 9.40 5.99
C LEU A 12 -0.88 8.48 5.59
N LEU A 13 -0.58 7.35 4.93
CA LEU A 13 -1.60 6.35 4.57
C LEU A 13 -2.28 5.73 5.79
N ALA A 14 -1.52 5.40 6.84
CA ALA A 14 -2.05 4.87 8.09
C ALA A 14 -2.94 5.90 8.81
N GLN A 15 -2.57 7.18 8.80
CA GLN A 15 -3.36 8.27 9.37
C GLN A 15 -4.68 8.44 8.61
N ALA A 16 -4.65 8.52 7.28
CA ALA A 16 -5.87 8.59 6.46
C ALA A 16 -6.82 7.41 6.74
N ARG A 17 -6.27 6.21 6.92
CA ARG A 17 -7.05 5.02 7.30
C ARG A 17 -7.65 5.12 8.70
N ARG A 18 -6.92 5.64 9.69
CA ARG A 18 -7.38 5.85 11.07
C ARG A 18 -8.51 6.88 11.11
N GLU A 19 -8.34 7.99 10.39
CA GLU A 19 -9.27 9.13 10.37
C GLU A 19 -10.47 8.90 9.45
N LYS A 20 -10.44 7.84 8.64
CA LYS A 20 -11.46 7.51 7.62
C LYS A 20 -11.62 8.65 6.60
N THR A 21 -10.51 9.25 6.20
CA THR A 21 -10.46 10.38 5.28
C THR A 21 -9.90 9.93 3.93
N THR A 22 -10.56 10.35 2.84
CA THR A 22 -10.03 10.20 1.49
C THR A 22 -8.93 11.23 1.24
N ILE A 23 -7.78 10.78 0.75
CA ILE A 23 -6.70 11.65 0.26
C ILE A 23 -6.67 11.56 -1.27
N GLU A 24 -6.40 12.68 -1.94
CA GLU A 24 -6.24 12.72 -3.40
C GLU A 24 -5.04 11.90 -3.89
N GLY A 25 -4.04 11.73 -3.01
CA GLY A 25 -2.85 10.93 -3.26
C GLY A 25 -1.74 11.27 -2.28
N LEU A 26 -0.59 10.60 -2.45
CA LEU A 26 0.62 11.00 -1.74
C LEU A 26 1.13 12.35 -2.29
N PRO A 27 1.65 13.26 -1.46
CA PRO A 27 2.39 14.45 -1.92
C PRO A 27 3.51 14.07 -2.89
N ASP A 28 3.86 14.95 -3.85
CA ASP A 28 4.79 14.61 -4.93
C ASP A 28 6.14 14.06 -4.45
N HIS A 29 6.70 14.63 -3.37
CA HIS A 29 7.95 14.17 -2.77
C HIS A 29 7.85 12.80 -2.07
N LEU A 30 6.64 12.28 -1.87
CA LEU A 30 6.35 10.96 -1.30
C LEU A 30 5.79 9.96 -2.32
N LYS A 31 5.52 10.39 -3.56
CA LYS A 31 4.98 9.49 -4.60
C LYS A 31 6.04 8.45 -5.00
N PRO A 32 5.71 7.14 -4.97
CA PRO A 32 6.62 6.13 -5.50
C PRO A 32 6.79 6.32 -7.01
N GLN A 33 8.01 6.17 -7.51
CA GLN A 33 8.32 6.35 -8.93
C GLN A 33 8.21 5.05 -9.74
N ASN A 34 8.07 3.92 -9.05
CA ASN A 34 7.98 2.59 -9.64
C ASN A 34 7.35 1.62 -8.63
N LEU A 35 7.05 0.41 -9.09
CA LEU A 35 6.43 -0.64 -8.28
C LEU A 35 7.31 -1.05 -7.08
N ALA A 36 8.63 -1.06 -7.22
CA ALA A 36 9.54 -1.41 -6.12
C ALA A 36 9.47 -0.39 -4.98
N ASP A 37 9.39 0.90 -5.28
CA ASP A 37 9.19 1.96 -4.29
C ASP A 37 7.80 1.86 -3.65
N ALA A 38 6.76 1.55 -4.43
CA ALA A 38 5.42 1.30 -3.89
C ALA A 38 5.41 0.13 -2.89
N TYR A 39 6.16 -0.95 -3.15
CA TYR A 39 6.29 -2.07 -2.20
C TYR A 39 7.07 -1.70 -0.94
N LYS A 40 8.07 -0.81 -1.02
CA LYS A 40 8.73 -0.30 0.20
C LYS A 40 7.73 0.43 1.10
N ILE A 41 6.85 1.25 0.52
CA ILE A 41 5.76 1.93 1.26
C ILE A 41 4.79 0.89 1.84
N GLN A 42 4.34 -0.10 1.05
CA GLN A 42 3.46 -1.16 1.52
C GLN A 42 4.07 -1.91 2.72
N ASN A 43 5.33 -2.32 2.63
CA ASN A 43 6.02 -3.05 3.70
C ASN A 43 6.12 -2.21 4.99
N ALA A 44 6.36 -0.91 4.87
CA ALA A 44 6.37 0.00 6.03
C ALA A 44 4.96 0.30 6.58
N LEU A 45 3.93 0.23 5.74
CA LEU A 45 2.54 0.47 6.12
C LEU A 45 1.93 -0.71 6.89
N ILE A 46 2.23 -1.96 6.52
CA ILE A 46 1.56 -3.14 7.11
C ILE A 46 1.66 -3.20 8.64
N PRO A 47 2.83 -3.00 9.28
CA PRO A 47 2.91 -2.98 10.74
C PRO A 47 1.99 -1.94 11.40
N LEU A 48 1.84 -0.76 10.78
CA LEU A 48 0.93 0.28 11.27
C LEU A 48 -0.54 -0.16 11.15
N ILE A 49 -0.90 -0.84 10.07
CA ILE A 49 -2.25 -1.37 9.88
C ILE A 49 -2.55 -2.50 10.88
N GLU A 50 -1.60 -3.40 11.11
CA GLU A 50 -1.74 -4.46 12.12
C GLU A 50 -2.02 -3.89 13.52
N GLU A 51 -1.29 -2.85 13.90
CA GLU A 51 -1.50 -2.13 15.17
C GLU A 51 -2.87 -1.46 15.22
N LEU A 52 -3.26 -0.76 14.14
CA LEU A 52 -4.55 -0.06 14.06
C LEU A 52 -5.76 -0.98 14.12
N SER A 53 -5.64 -2.20 13.61
CA SER A 53 -6.77 -3.12 13.46
C SER A 53 -6.78 -4.27 14.46
N ASN A 54 -5.77 -4.37 15.32
CA ASN A 54 -5.52 -5.54 16.16
C ASN A 54 -5.51 -6.85 15.34
N GLY A 55 -4.92 -6.79 14.14
CA GLY A 55 -4.85 -7.88 13.18
C GLY A 55 -3.41 -8.26 12.84
N LYS A 56 -3.26 -9.30 12.02
CA LYS A 56 -1.96 -9.76 11.50
C LYS A 56 -2.01 -10.03 10.01
N ALA A 57 -0.89 -9.85 9.33
CA ALA A 57 -0.71 -10.30 7.96
C ALA A 57 -1.06 -11.80 7.87
N ALA A 58 -2.03 -12.13 7.03
CA ALA A 58 -2.64 -13.45 6.97
C ALA A 58 -2.74 -14.00 5.53
N GLY A 59 -2.15 -13.30 4.55
CA GLY A 59 -2.10 -13.75 3.17
C GLY A 59 -1.84 -12.63 2.19
N TYR A 60 -2.00 -12.95 0.91
CA TYR A 60 -1.84 -11.99 -0.19
C TYR A 60 -3.07 -11.98 -1.08
N LYS A 61 -3.31 -10.82 -1.69
CA LYS A 61 -4.21 -10.66 -2.84
C LYS A 61 -3.41 -10.26 -4.06
N ALA A 62 -3.74 -10.80 -5.22
CA ALA A 62 -3.22 -10.33 -6.50
C ALA A 62 -4.19 -9.32 -7.13
N GLY A 63 -3.66 -8.31 -7.82
CA GLY A 63 -4.40 -7.32 -8.59
C GLY A 63 -3.74 -7.08 -9.94
N ALA A 64 -4.48 -6.53 -10.90
CA ALA A 64 -4.05 -6.39 -12.30
C ALA A 64 -3.57 -7.72 -12.91
N THR A 65 -4.36 -8.80 -12.75
CA THR A 65 -4.00 -10.15 -13.23
C THR A 65 -4.32 -10.38 -14.71
N THR A 66 -4.83 -9.38 -15.42
CA THR A 66 -5.06 -9.41 -16.87
C THR A 66 -4.18 -8.37 -17.55
N GLU A 67 -3.77 -8.65 -18.79
CA GLU A 67 -2.96 -7.72 -19.60
C GLU A 67 -3.67 -6.36 -19.77
N ALA A 68 -4.98 -6.37 -20.02
CA ALA A 68 -5.78 -5.15 -20.15
C ALA A 68 -5.73 -4.28 -18.88
N ALA A 69 -5.79 -4.89 -17.68
CA ALA A 69 -5.68 -4.16 -16.43
C ALA A 69 -4.26 -3.63 -16.20
N GLN A 70 -3.24 -4.41 -16.55
CA GLN A 70 -1.84 -4.00 -16.45
C GLN A 70 -1.57 -2.78 -17.34
N GLN A 71 -1.99 -2.83 -18.60
CA GLN A 71 -1.89 -1.71 -19.54
C GLN A 71 -2.60 -0.45 -19.02
N ASN A 72 -3.84 -0.59 -18.49
CA ASN A 72 -4.59 0.52 -17.94
C ASN A 72 -3.88 1.19 -16.73
N PHE A 73 -3.09 0.45 -15.97
CA PHE A 73 -2.33 0.97 -14.83
C PHE A 73 -0.87 1.31 -15.17
N GLY A 74 -0.44 1.15 -16.43
CA GLY A 74 0.96 1.35 -16.81
C GLY A 74 1.91 0.35 -16.14
N LEU A 75 1.44 -0.86 -15.87
CA LEU A 75 2.19 -1.95 -15.28
C LEU A 75 2.57 -2.99 -16.33
N ASP A 76 3.68 -3.69 -16.11
CA ASP A 76 4.16 -4.84 -16.90
C ASP A 76 3.84 -6.19 -16.23
N THR A 77 3.37 -6.15 -14.98
CA THR A 77 3.16 -7.30 -14.12
C THR A 77 1.97 -7.08 -13.19
N PRO A 78 1.31 -8.14 -12.69
CA PRO A 78 0.36 -8.04 -11.60
C PRO A 78 1.04 -7.49 -10.34
N PHE A 79 0.27 -6.83 -9.47
CA PHE A 79 0.74 -6.41 -8.15
C PHE A 79 0.11 -7.23 -7.03
N ARG A 80 0.75 -7.25 -5.86
CA ARG A 80 0.23 -7.87 -4.65
C ARG A 80 -0.14 -6.86 -3.58
N GLY A 81 -1.15 -7.21 -2.80
CA GLY A 81 -1.45 -6.58 -1.51
C GLY A 81 -1.38 -7.61 -0.40
N VAL A 82 -1.21 -7.13 0.83
CA VAL A 82 -1.26 -7.97 2.03
C VAL A 82 -2.68 -7.96 2.60
N LEU A 83 -3.18 -9.14 2.95
CA LEU A 83 -4.44 -9.30 3.67
C LEU A 83 -4.17 -9.31 5.17
N VAL A 84 -5.03 -8.65 5.94
CA VAL A 84 -4.92 -8.56 7.41
C VAL A 84 -6.09 -9.32 8.03
N SER A 85 -5.81 -10.19 9.00
CA SER A 85 -6.76 -11.13 9.59
C SER A 85 -8.03 -10.48 10.11
N SER A 86 -7.92 -9.30 10.73
CA SER A 86 -9.05 -8.53 11.25
C SER A 86 -10.03 -8.04 10.17
N TYR A 87 -9.69 -8.17 8.89
CA TYR A 87 -10.54 -7.79 7.75
C TYR A 87 -11.08 -8.99 6.98
N MET A 88 -10.78 -10.21 7.44
CA MET A 88 -11.31 -11.43 6.86
C MET A 88 -12.64 -11.76 7.55
N LEU A 89 -13.57 -12.32 6.77
CA LEU A 89 -14.87 -12.81 7.24
C LEU A 89 -14.73 -14.20 7.85
#